data_AF-A0AAW7QQI1-F1
#
_entry.id   AF-A0AAW7QQI1-F1
#
_cell.length_a   1.000
_cell.length_b   1.000
_cell.length_c   1.000
_cell.angle_alpha   90.00
_cell.angle_beta   90.00
_cell.angle_gamma   90.00
#
_symmetry.space_group_name_H-M   'P 1'
#
loop_
_entity.id
_entity.type
_entity.pdbx_description
1 polymer ?
#
loop_
_entity_poly.entity_id
_entity_poly.type
_entity_poly.pdbx_seq_one_letter_code
_entity_poly.pdbx_strand_id
1 'polypeptide(L)'
;MTFTLYRDVLPLHVWYTAQGFDVISRHTLTEIEGYVFMVDFKRRRMSLQTSSGESVSCTFTEEQADEVDGMTRHYVRVTGEAIINPATGKTSYVRVHTIEPLSRTREFWQFRTLDELAMLQGITSKTNLETLYNTWPGEVDDKFEEFINSLRKGNLAE
;
A
#
# COMPACT_ATOMS: atom_id res chain seq x y z
N MET A 1 17.45 21.12 -1.59
CA MET A 1 16.21 20.47 -1.10
C MET A 1 16.32 20.35 0.42
N THR A 2 15.20 20.40 1.14
CA THR A 2 15.16 20.45 2.61
C THR A 2 14.31 19.30 3.13
N PHE A 3 14.77 18.59 4.16
CA PHE A 3 13.97 17.59 4.86
C PHE A 3 14.19 17.67 6.37
N THR A 4 13.24 17.09 7.10
CA THR A 4 13.18 17.11 8.56
C THR A 4 13.48 15.73 9.10
N LEU A 5 14.58 15.59 9.84
CA LEU A 5 14.91 14.35 10.55
C LEU A 5 14.20 14.34 11.92
N TYR A 6 13.20 13.48 12.08
CA TYR A 6 12.61 13.17 13.38
C TYR A 6 13.46 12.10 14.06
N ARG A 7 14.48 12.53 14.82
CA ARG A 7 15.21 11.61 15.69
C ARG A 7 15.15 11.96 17.18
N ASP A 8 14.67 13.14 17.54
CA ASP A 8 14.30 13.53 18.90
C ASP A 8 13.54 14.87 18.85
N VAL A 9 13.09 15.36 20.01
CA VAL A 9 12.15 16.47 20.32
C VAL A 9 12.30 17.78 19.50
N LEU A 10 13.35 17.95 18.67
CA LEU A 10 13.51 19.10 17.78
C LEU A 10 13.77 18.65 16.32
N PRO A 11 12.93 19.08 15.35
CA PRO A 11 13.12 18.76 13.92
C PRO A 11 14.40 19.42 13.39
N LEU A 12 15.36 18.61 12.94
CA LEU A 12 16.58 19.12 12.29
C LEU A 12 16.31 19.35 10.80
N HIS A 13 16.36 20.62 10.39
CA HIS A 13 16.30 21.02 8.99
C HIS A 13 17.70 20.93 8.37
N VAL A 14 17.90 19.96 7.48
CA VAL A 14 19.20 19.74 6.84
C VAL A 14 19.13 20.12 5.36
N TRP A 15 20.13 20.90 4.92
CA TRP A 15 20.35 21.26 3.52
C TRP A 15 21.27 20.22 2.90
N TYR A 16 20.85 19.60 1.79
CA TYR A 16 21.67 18.60 1.11
C TYR A 16 21.78 18.89 -0.39
N THR A 17 22.94 18.52 -0.95
CA THR A 17 23.20 18.44 -2.39
C THR A 17 22.77 17.06 -2.90
N ALA A 18 22.60 16.88 -4.22
CA ALA A 18 22.26 15.57 -4.80
C ALA A 18 23.24 14.46 -4.36
N GLN A 19 24.53 14.77 -4.20
CA GLN A 19 25.52 13.83 -3.65
C GLN A 19 25.31 13.54 -2.16
N GLY A 20 24.87 14.52 -1.36
CA GLY A 20 24.53 14.31 0.05
C GLY A 20 23.26 13.46 0.25
N PHE A 21 22.36 13.43 -0.73
CA PHE A 21 21.18 12.57 -0.70
C PHE A 21 21.55 11.09 -0.74
N ASP A 22 22.47 10.71 -1.64
CA ASP A 22 22.93 9.34 -1.78
C ASP A 22 23.55 8.81 -0.48
N VAL A 23 24.29 9.67 0.23
CA VAL A 23 24.94 9.34 1.52
C VAL A 23 23.93 9.09 2.65
N ILE A 24 22.77 9.75 2.63
CA ILE A 24 21.76 9.67 3.71
C ILE A 24 20.68 8.63 3.40
N SER A 25 20.56 8.24 2.14
CA SER A 25 19.60 7.23 1.73
C SER A 25 19.92 5.89 2.41
N ARG A 26 18.96 5.36 3.16
CA ARG A 26 19.12 4.07 3.83
C ARG A 26 18.68 2.97 2.89
N HIS A 27 19.62 2.09 2.55
CA HIS A 27 19.30 0.81 1.94
C HIS A 27 18.55 -0.03 2.97
N THR A 28 17.27 -0.24 2.72
CA THR A 28 16.42 -1.08 3.57
C THR A 28 15.95 -2.27 2.73
N LEU A 29 15.99 -3.46 3.32
CA LEU A 29 15.39 -4.61 2.67
C LEU A 29 13.86 -4.41 2.69
N THR A 30 13.27 -4.31 1.51
CA THR A 30 11.85 -4.00 1.34
C THR A 30 11.24 -4.95 0.32
N GLU A 31 9.99 -5.31 0.56
CA GLU A 31 9.16 -6.05 -0.39
C GLU A 31 8.20 -5.09 -1.06
N ILE A 32 8.10 -5.17 -2.40
CA ILE A 32 7.20 -4.33 -3.19
C ILE A 32 6.41 -5.22 -4.14
N GLU A 33 5.10 -4.98 -4.18
CA GLU A 33 4.17 -5.73 -5.01
C GLU A 33 3.69 -4.85 -6.17
N GLY A 34 3.72 -5.38 -7.39
CA GLY A 34 3.34 -4.61 -8.57
C GLY A 34 3.34 -5.39 -9.87
N TYR A 35 3.04 -4.69 -10.95
CA TYR A 35 3.25 -5.19 -12.31
C TYR A 35 4.56 -4.67 -12.85
N VAL A 36 5.33 -5.55 -13.48
CA VAL A 36 6.55 -5.14 -14.20
C VAL A 36 6.15 -4.36 -15.45
N PHE A 37 6.78 -3.20 -15.64
CA PHE A 37 6.49 -2.26 -16.70
C PHE A 37 7.80 -1.65 -17.24
N MET A 38 7.86 -1.35 -18.55
CA MET A 38 9.04 -0.77 -19.23
C MET A 38 10.37 -1.46 -18.85
N VAL A 39 10.55 -2.71 -19.29
CA VAL A 39 11.80 -3.45 -19.10
C VAL A 39 12.80 -3.10 -20.19
N ASP A 40 14.01 -2.71 -19.79
CA ASP A 40 15.18 -2.56 -20.64
C ASP A 40 16.22 -3.60 -20.23
N PHE A 41 16.25 -4.72 -20.95
CA PHE A 41 17.21 -5.81 -20.73
C PHE A 41 18.65 -5.42 -21.05
N LYS A 42 18.88 -4.46 -21.97
CA LYS A 42 20.23 -3.99 -22.30
C LYS A 42 20.82 -3.19 -21.13
N ARG A 43 19.99 -2.37 -20.48
CA ARG A 43 20.38 -1.56 -19.31
C ARG A 43 20.12 -2.25 -17.98
N ARG A 44 19.46 -3.41 -17.98
CA ARG A 44 19.07 -4.19 -16.80
C ARG A 44 18.22 -3.38 -15.83
N ARG A 45 17.28 -2.63 -16.39
CA ARG A 45 16.35 -1.76 -15.66
C ARG A 45 14.92 -2.16 -15.95
N MET A 46 14.07 -2.10 -14.95
CA MET A 46 12.63 -2.22 -15.11
C MET A 46 11.93 -1.22 -14.21
N SER A 47 10.69 -0.88 -14.51
CA SER A 47 9.82 -0.16 -13.59
C SER A 47 8.79 -1.11 -13.01
N LEU A 48 8.45 -0.94 -11.74
CA LEU A 48 7.38 -1.69 -11.09
C LEU A 48 6.23 -0.74 -10.80
N GLN A 49 5.07 -0.99 -11.40
CA GLN A 49 3.86 -0.25 -11.10
C GLN A 49 3.14 -0.89 -9.91
N THR A 50 3.11 -0.17 -8.79
CA THR A 50 2.49 -0.64 -7.55
C THR A 50 0.96 -0.57 -7.63
N SER A 51 0.28 -1.24 -6.70
CA SER A 51 -1.17 -1.14 -6.54
C SER A 51 -1.65 0.28 -6.21
N SER A 52 -0.80 1.11 -5.60
CA SER A 52 -1.05 2.53 -5.36
C SER A 52 -0.97 3.39 -6.63
N GLY A 53 -0.56 2.82 -7.77
CA GLY A 53 -0.37 3.52 -9.04
C GLY A 53 0.97 4.23 -9.17
N GLU A 54 1.86 4.07 -8.18
CA GLU A 54 3.21 4.64 -8.22
C GLU A 54 4.15 3.77 -9.04
N SER A 55 5.15 4.39 -9.66
CA SER A 55 6.18 3.68 -10.45
C SER A 55 7.50 3.68 -9.68
N VAL A 56 8.01 2.50 -9.39
CA VAL A 56 9.28 2.29 -8.68
C VAL A 56 10.33 1.82 -9.69
N SER A 57 11.48 2.49 -9.74
CA SER A 57 12.58 2.08 -10.62
C SER A 57 13.35 0.92 -10.00
N CYS A 58 13.57 -0.15 -10.76
CA CYS A 58 14.23 -1.35 -10.29
C CYS A 58 15.40 -1.74 -11.20
N THR A 59 16.44 -2.33 -10.62
CA THR A 59 17.56 -2.93 -11.36
C THR A 59 17.76 -4.38 -11.00
N PHE A 60 18.09 -5.20 -11.99
CA PHE A 60 18.32 -6.64 -11.84
C PHE A 60 19.69 -7.04 -12.41
N THR A 61 20.15 -8.25 -12.07
CA THR A 61 21.40 -8.81 -12.59
C THR A 61 21.17 -9.53 -13.92
N GLU A 62 22.25 -9.88 -14.62
CA GLU A 62 22.15 -10.63 -15.88
C GLU A 62 21.53 -12.02 -15.68
N GLU A 63 21.84 -12.67 -14.56
CA GLU A 63 21.32 -13.97 -14.17
C GLU A 63 19.80 -13.95 -13.98
N GLN A 64 19.24 -12.81 -13.60
CA GLN A 64 17.81 -12.60 -13.38
C GLN A 64 17.05 -12.19 -14.65
N ALA A 65 17.71 -11.99 -15.79
CA ALA A 65 17.07 -11.47 -16.99
C ALA A 65 15.95 -12.39 -17.50
N ASP A 66 16.19 -13.70 -17.53
CA ASP A 66 15.21 -14.69 -17.97
C ASP A 66 14.01 -14.78 -16.99
N GLU A 67 14.28 -14.65 -15.69
CA GLU A 67 13.22 -14.59 -14.67
C GLU A 67 12.34 -13.35 -14.88
N VAL A 68 12.94 -12.17 -15.03
CA VAL A 68 12.21 -10.91 -15.24
C VAL A 68 11.35 -10.96 -16.50
N ASP A 69 11.85 -11.55 -17.60
CA ASP A 69 11.06 -11.70 -18.83
C ASP A 69 9.78 -12.52 -18.60
N GLY A 70 9.91 -13.68 -17.95
CA GLY A 70 8.77 -14.53 -17.60
C GLY A 70 7.77 -13.88 -16.63
N MET A 71 8.24 -12.92 -15.83
CA MET A 71 7.44 -12.21 -14.84
C MET A 71 6.70 -10.99 -15.40
N THR A 72 7.00 -10.53 -16.62
CA THR A 72 6.38 -9.34 -17.25
C THR A 72 4.85 -9.44 -17.38
N ARG A 73 4.31 -10.65 -17.47
CA ARG A 73 2.86 -10.90 -17.61
C ARG A 73 2.15 -11.15 -16.28
N HIS A 74 2.89 -11.21 -15.18
CA HIS A 74 2.38 -11.60 -13.88
C HIS A 74 2.33 -10.40 -12.93
N TYR A 75 1.43 -10.47 -11.96
CA TYR A 75 1.57 -9.64 -10.77
C TYR A 75 2.68 -10.25 -9.92
N VAL A 76 3.64 -9.44 -9.48
CA VAL A 76 4.87 -9.93 -8.86
C VAL A 76 5.11 -9.29 -7.52
N ARG A 77 5.83 -10.02 -6.66
CA ARG A 77 6.46 -9.51 -5.45
C ARG A 77 7.97 -9.46 -5.69
N VAL A 78 8.54 -8.29 -5.48
CA VAL A 78 9.97 -8.01 -5.61
C VAL A 78 10.54 -7.75 -4.23
N THR A 79 11.52 -8.55 -3.83
CA THR A 79 12.27 -8.35 -2.59
C THR A 79 13.66 -7.85 -2.93
N GLY A 80 14.08 -6.77 -2.26
CA GLY A 80 15.39 -6.21 -2.53
C GLY A 80 15.75 -5.01 -1.67
N GLU A 81 16.93 -4.46 -1.95
CA GLU A 81 17.41 -3.26 -1.26
C GLU A 81 16.79 -2.02 -1.91
N ALA A 82 15.87 -1.41 -1.16
CA ALA A 82 15.20 -0.18 -1.52
C ALA A 82 15.95 1.02 -0.97
N ILE A 83 16.08 2.05 -1.81
CA ILE A 83 16.48 3.40 -1.42
C ILE A 83 15.18 4.16 -1.11
N ILE A 84 14.95 4.37 0.19
CA ILE A 84 13.80 5.14 0.67
C ILE A 84 14.20 6.61 0.74
N ASN A 85 13.41 7.48 0.11
CA ASN A 85 13.62 8.91 0.20
C ASN A 85 13.24 9.40 1.62
N PRO A 86 14.18 9.95 2.40
CA PRO A 86 13.90 10.38 3.78
C PRO A 86 12.93 11.56 3.88
N ALA A 87 12.73 12.34 2.80
CA ALA A 87 11.82 13.48 2.79
C ALA A 87 10.36 13.08 2.54
N THR A 88 10.12 12.02 1.76
CA THR A 88 8.76 11.60 1.35
C THR A 88 8.37 10.23 1.91
N GLY A 89 9.31 9.47 2.47
CA GLY A 89 9.11 8.07 2.87
C GLY A 89 8.86 7.12 1.70
N LYS A 90 8.96 7.59 0.45
CA LYS A 90 8.67 6.80 -0.75
C LYS A 90 9.89 6.07 -1.26
N THR A 91 9.70 4.85 -1.73
CA THR A 91 10.74 4.06 -2.38
C THR A 91 10.88 4.50 -3.83
N SER A 92 12.03 5.10 -4.19
CA SER A 92 12.29 5.57 -5.55
C SER A 92 13.07 4.57 -6.39
N TYR A 93 13.91 3.75 -5.73
CA TYR A 93 14.81 2.82 -6.40
C TYR A 93 14.96 1.52 -5.62
N VAL A 94 14.99 0.38 -6.32
CA VAL A 94 15.17 -0.94 -5.71
C VAL A 94 16.19 -1.76 -6.51
N ARG A 95 17.17 -2.32 -5.80
CA ARG A 95 18.01 -3.38 -6.34
C ARG A 95 17.34 -4.72 -6.07
N VAL A 96 16.99 -5.47 -7.11
CA VAL A 96 16.23 -6.71 -7.01
C VAL A 96 17.13 -7.86 -6.57
N HIS A 97 16.74 -8.54 -5.49
CA HIS A 97 17.39 -9.79 -5.06
C HIS A 97 16.57 -10.99 -5.52
N THR A 98 15.24 -10.91 -5.42
CA THR A 98 14.33 -11.99 -5.81
C THR A 98 13.05 -11.40 -6.39
N ILE A 99 12.52 -12.04 -7.42
CA ILE A 99 11.23 -11.73 -8.02
C ILE A 99 10.37 -12.99 -8.07
N GLU A 100 9.18 -12.92 -7.51
CA GLU A 100 8.26 -14.06 -7.45
C GLU A 100 6.89 -13.67 -8.01
N PRO A 101 6.20 -14.57 -8.73
CA PRO A 101 4.83 -14.32 -9.16
C PRO A 101 3.91 -14.39 -7.93
N LEU A 102 3.13 -13.33 -7.70
CA LEU A 102 2.16 -13.26 -6.64
C LEU A 102 0.75 -13.50 -7.20
N SER A 103 0.20 -14.66 -6.88
CA SER A 103 -1.14 -15.05 -7.30
C SER A 103 -2.22 -14.32 -6.49
N ARG A 104 -2.64 -13.13 -6.95
CA ARG A 104 -3.76 -12.36 -6.36
C ARG A 104 -5.10 -13.10 -6.30
N THR A 105 -5.24 -14.18 -7.07
CA THR A 105 -6.52 -14.85 -7.30
C THR A 105 -7.00 -15.74 -6.17
N ARG A 106 -6.17 -16.09 -5.19
CA ARG A 106 -6.59 -17.10 -4.20
C ARG A 106 -7.24 -16.50 -2.96
N GLU A 107 -6.74 -15.40 -2.40
CA GLU A 107 -7.22 -14.96 -1.07
C GLU A 107 -8.52 -14.17 -1.13
N PHE A 108 -8.68 -13.26 -2.10
CA PHE A 108 -9.92 -12.48 -2.25
C PHE A 108 -11.11 -13.32 -2.74
N TRP A 109 -10.86 -14.27 -3.64
CA TRP A 109 -11.89 -15.15 -4.21
C TRP A 109 -12.05 -16.48 -3.45
N GLN A 110 -11.35 -16.66 -2.33
CA GLN A 110 -11.59 -17.79 -1.44
C GLN A 110 -12.99 -17.64 -0.85
N PHE A 111 -13.81 -18.68 -1.02
CA PHE A 111 -15.05 -18.78 -0.26
C PHE A 111 -14.70 -18.78 1.22
N ARG A 112 -15.15 -17.73 1.91
CA ARG A 112 -15.11 -17.62 3.37
C ARG A 112 -16.54 -17.71 3.87
N THR A 113 -16.72 -18.39 5.00
CA THR A 113 -17.99 -18.37 5.72
C THR A 113 -18.20 -17.01 6.39
N LEU A 114 -19.45 -16.70 6.78
CA LEU A 114 -19.77 -15.45 7.48
C LEU A 114 -18.96 -15.32 8.79
N ASP A 115 -18.77 -16.41 9.51
CA ASP A 115 -18.01 -16.45 10.77
C ASP A 115 -16.52 -16.18 10.55
N GLU A 116 -15.93 -16.72 9.48
CA GLU A 116 -14.52 -16.46 9.14
C GLU A 116 -14.30 -14.98 8.76
N LEU A 117 -15.25 -14.37 8.05
CA LEU A 117 -15.20 -12.93 7.74
C LEU A 117 -15.30 -12.10 9.02
N ALA A 118 -16.20 -12.47 9.94
CA ALA A 118 -16.34 -11.79 11.23
C ALA A 118 -15.04 -11.86 12.04
N MET A 119 -14.39 -13.04 12.11
CA MET A 119 -13.12 -13.21 12.80
C MET A 119 -11.99 -12.35 12.19
N LEU A 120 -11.86 -12.33 10.85
CA LEU A 120 -10.84 -11.51 10.18
C LEU A 120 -11.02 -10.01 10.43
N GLN A 121 -12.27 -9.57 10.59
CA GLN A 121 -12.61 -8.17 10.86
C GLN A 121 -12.62 -7.84 12.36
N GLY A 122 -12.28 -8.80 13.23
CA GLY A 122 -12.34 -8.62 14.67
C GLY A 122 -13.77 -8.43 15.20
N ILE A 123 -14.77 -8.79 14.40
CA ILE A 123 -16.18 -8.73 14.77
C ILE A 123 -16.47 -9.96 15.62
N THR A 124 -16.68 -9.74 16.91
CA THR A 124 -17.25 -10.75 17.79
C THR A 124 -18.76 -10.64 17.73
N SER A 125 -19.44 -11.77 17.51
CA SER A 125 -20.91 -11.81 17.56
C SER A 125 -21.36 -11.39 18.95
N LYS A 126 -21.91 -10.18 19.07
CA LYS A 126 -22.46 -9.68 20.33
C LYS A 126 -23.85 -10.26 20.49
N THR A 127 -23.97 -11.29 21.32
CA THR A 127 -25.25 -11.96 21.61
C THR A 127 -26.25 -11.06 22.35
N ASN A 128 -25.78 -9.96 22.96
CA ASN A 128 -26.63 -9.03 23.69
C ASN A 128 -26.89 -7.75 22.89
N LEU A 129 -28.05 -7.68 22.23
CA LEU A 129 -28.53 -6.51 21.49
C LEU A 129 -28.66 -5.27 22.36
N GLU A 130 -28.82 -5.42 23.69
CA GLU A 130 -28.92 -4.29 24.60
C GLU A 130 -27.63 -3.45 24.64
N THR A 131 -26.50 -4.05 24.27
CA THR A 131 -25.20 -3.36 24.19
C THR A 131 -25.04 -2.44 22.97
N LEU A 132 -26.00 -2.45 22.04
CA LEU A 132 -26.05 -1.58 20.88
C LEU A 132 -26.95 -0.35 21.10
N TYR A 133 -27.78 -0.36 22.15
CA TYR A 133 -28.57 0.81 22.52
C TYR A 133 -27.67 1.90 23.09
N ASN A 134 -27.94 3.15 22.73
CA ASN A 134 -27.20 4.35 23.16
C ASN A 134 -25.70 4.35 22.80
N THR A 135 -25.25 3.50 21.88
CA THR A 135 -23.87 3.48 21.37
C THR A 135 -23.71 4.19 20.03
N TRP A 136 -24.74 4.92 19.59
CA TRP A 136 -24.67 5.71 18.38
C TRP A 136 -23.53 6.72 18.49
N PRO A 137 -22.56 6.73 17.57
CA PRO A 137 -21.38 7.59 17.66
C PRO A 137 -21.65 9.06 17.29
N GLY A 138 -22.90 9.39 16.93
CA GLY A 138 -23.35 10.76 16.68
C GLY A 138 -23.83 11.47 17.94
N GLU A 139 -23.95 12.80 17.86
CA GLU A 139 -24.62 13.58 18.91
C GLU A 139 -26.10 13.19 19.01
N VAL A 140 -26.71 13.41 20.19
CA VAL A 140 -28.12 13.02 20.47
C VAL A 140 -29.12 13.61 19.46
N ASP A 141 -28.76 14.71 18.79
CA ASP A 141 -29.55 15.37 17.76
C ASP A 141 -28.71 15.68 16.50
N ASP A 142 -28.02 14.66 15.98
CA ASP A 142 -27.21 14.75 14.76
C ASP A 142 -28.04 14.86 13.45
N LYS A 143 -29.36 15.06 13.57
CA LYS A 143 -30.33 15.12 12.46
C LYS A 143 -30.38 13.88 11.59
N PHE A 144 -29.83 12.74 12.04
CA PHE A 144 -29.87 11.49 11.30
C PHE A 144 -31.30 11.06 10.99
N GLU A 145 -32.22 11.18 11.96
CA GLU A 145 -33.64 10.86 11.74
C GLU A 145 -34.31 11.78 10.71
N GLU A 146 -33.95 13.09 10.68
CA GLU A 146 -34.44 14.02 9.66
C GLU A 146 -33.95 13.64 8.26
N PHE A 147 -32.67 13.23 8.15
CA PHE A 147 -32.07 12.76 6.92
C PHE A 147 -32.76 11.49 6.39
N ILE A 148 -32.95 10.47 7.22
CA ILE A 148 -33.67 9.24 6.84
C ILE A 148 -35.11 9.54 6.44
N ASN A 149 -35.79 10.44 7.16
CA ASN A 149 -37.15 10.84 6.84
C ASN A 149 -37.24 11.58 5.49
N SER A 150 -36.23 12.40 5.15
CA SER A 150 -36.14 13.05 3.83
C SER A 150 -36.00 12.04 2.68
N LEU A 151 -35.20 10.97 2.87
CA LEU A 151 -35.05 9.89 1.89
C LEU A 151 -36.34 9.10 1.72
N ARG A 152 -37.05 8.79 2.82
CA ARG A 152 -38.34 8.11 2.77
C ARG A 152 -39.39 8.94 2.02
N LYS A 153 -39.46 10.24 2.29
CA LYS A 153 -40.39 11.16 1.61
C LYS A 153 -40.05 11.36 0.13
N GLY A 154 -38.76 11.35 -0.22
CA GLY A 154 -38.30 11.41 -1.61
C GLY A 154 -38.73 10.19 -2.45
N ASN A 155 -38.84 9.01 -1.83
CA ASN A 155 -39.26 7.78 -2.50
C ASN A 155 -40.80 7.58 -2.55
N LEU A 156 -41.58 8.53 -2.01
CA LEU A 156 -43.05 8.49 -1.98
C LEU A 156 -43.67 9.50 -2.96
N ALA A 157 -42.87 10.17 -3.78
CA ALA A 157 -43.31 11.05 -4.85
C ALA A 157 -43.13 10.38 -6.23
N GLU A 158 -43.91 9.34 -6.49
CA GLU A 158 -44.38 8.91 -7.81
C GLU A 158 -45.89 8.64 -7.74
#